data_AF-A0A842REL1-F1
#
_entry.id   AF-A0A842REL1-F1
#
_cell.length_a   1.000
_cell.length_b   1.000
_cell.length_c   1.000
_cell.angle_alpha   90.00
_cell.angle_beta   90.00
_cell.angle_gamma   90.00
#
_symmetry.space_group_name_H-M   'P 1'
#
loop_
_entity.id
_entity.type
_entity.pdbx_description
1 polymer ?
#
loop_
_entity_poly.entity_id
_entity_poly.type
_entity_poly.pdbx_seq_one_letter_code
_entity_poly.pdbx_strand_id
1 'polypeptide(L)'
;MVKCDYPDCENEVTLPFVCKFCGKTFCTKHRLPEKHDCEKLDLVISPLARDKSKSTTLLEKSDEEGQPKEKPRSSIDGLNHFNTWDKSNDSFYATGPDGQIFSVKPTRKKATDQIFLSIIGDSFSIGPEVVDILVGLLALIFSFGFTAVVISELPWIYAGFFVGIIALSFFGNIYSQKLLAKFFGYNSRYVLTKLGILLTLIMSISPIKFLRPGALVIPEHYLMSQKELGMIGAIGSVLNITMASIYIFLGWLLPFPQIAKLFLNGAFFCSQIALISLIPISGFSGKWVAKWNLPLLISLIIISIMIIIGSIILGVLGSPIF
;
A
#
# COMPACT_ATOMS: atom_id res chain seq x y z
N MET A 1 -29.79 5.21 24.93
CA MET A 1 -28.73 4.37 24.32
C MET A 1 -29.42 3.34 23.44
N VAL A 2 -28.81 2.95 22.32
CA VAL A 2 -29.43 2.00 21.37
C VAL A 2 -28.75 0.65 21.53
N LYS A 3 -29.53 -0.43 21.66
CA LYS A 3 -29.01 -1.80 21.75
C LYS A 3 -28.53 -2.28 20.38
N CYS A 4 -27.52 -3.13 20.38
CA CYS A 4 -27.08 -3.82 19.17
C CYS A 4 -28.16 -4.81 18.73
N ASP A 5 -28.57 -4.77 17.46
CA ASP A 5 -29.59 -5.66 16.89
C ASP A 5 -29.06 -7.07 16.56
N TYR A 6 -27.89 -7.44 17.10
CA TYR A 6 -27.33 -8.79 16.94
C TYR A 6 -27.83 -9.66 18.10
N PRO A 7 -28.44 -10.84 17.83
CA PRO A 7 -29.17 -11.62 18.85
C PRO A 7 -28.35 -11.95 20.10
N ASP A 8 -27.06 -12.25 19.93
CA ASP A 8 -26.16 -12.62 21.04
C ASP A 8 -25.36 -11.43 21.59
N CYS A 9 -25.83 -10.20 21.36
CA CYS A 9 -25.11 -8.99 21.75
C CYS A 9 -25.95 -8.07 22.63
N GLU A 10 -25.64 -8.07 23.93
CA GLU A 10 -26.26 -7.17 24.91
C GLU A 10 -25.61 -5.77 24.99
N ASN A 11 -24.74 -5.42 24.04
CA ASN A 11 -24.04 -4.13 24.08
C ASN A 11 -24.98 -2.97 23.74
N GLU A 12 -25.02 -1.98 24.64
CA GLU A 12 -25.64 -0.69 24.40
C GLU A 12 -24.62 0.31 23.88
N VAL A 13 -24.94 0.97 22.78
CA VAL A 13 -24.07 1.95 22.14
C VAL A 13 -24.72 3.33 22.07
N THR A 14 -23.93 4.35 22.39
CA THR A 14 -24.33 5.76 22.30
C THR A 14 -24.30 6.28 20.87
N LEU A 15 -23.42 5.73 20.02
CA LEU A 15 -23.40 5.93 18.58
C LEU A 15 -23.52 4.57 17.84
N PRO A 16 -24.74 4.16 17.45
CA PRO A 16 -24.95 2.92 16.71
C PRO A 16 -24.48 3.02 15.26
N PHE A 17 -23.92 1.93 14.72
CA PHE A 17 -23.63 1.80 13.29
C PHE A 17 -24.85 1.23 12.58
N VAL A 18 -25.41 1.95 11.62
CA VAL A 18 -26.51 1.45 10.78
C VAL A 18 -25.92 0.72 9.57
N CYS A 19 -26.26 -0.55 9.40
CA CYS A 19 -25.86 -1.31 8.23
C CYS A 19 -26.57 -0.80 6.98
N LYS A 20 -25.84 -0.45 5.93
CA LYS A 20 -26.41 0.07 4.67
C LYS A 20 -27.27 -0.96 3.91
N PHE A 21 -27.15 -2.24 4.24
CA PHE A 21 -27.84 -3.31 3.53
C PHE A 21 -29.14 -3.71 4.25
N CYS A 22 -29.06 -4.10 5.53
CA CYS A 22 -30.23 -4.51 6.31
C CYS A 22 -30.90 -3.38 7.09
N GLY A 23 -30.26 -2.21 7.24
CA GLY A 23 -30.82 -1.05 7.96
C GLY A 23 -30.84 -1.18 9.49
N LYS A 24 -30.35 -2.30 10.05
CA LYS A 24 -30.27 -2.54 11.49
C LYS A 24 -29.07 -1.82 12.13
N THR A 25 -29.15 -1.58 13.43
CA THR A 25 -28.15 -0.90 14.25
C THR A 25 -27.24 -1.87 15.01
N PHE A 26 -25.93 -1.63 14.96
CA PHE A 26 -24.93 -2.54 15.53
C PHE A 26 -23.84 -1.83 16.32
N CYS A 27 -23.21 -2.55 17.24
CA CYS A 27 -22.02 -2.09 17.96
C CYS A 27 -20.74 -2.21 17.09
N THR A 28 -19.61 -1.72 17.60
CA THR A 28 -18.31 -1.76 16.90
C THR A 28 -17.89 -3.17 16.46
N LYS A 29 -18.23 -4.21 17.23
CA LYS A 29 -17.91 -5.61 16.92
C LYS A 29 -18.75 -6.17 15.76
N HIS A 30 -20.03 -5.77 15.68
CA HIS A 30 -21.01 -6.32 14.75
C HIS A 30 -21.35 -5.38 13.59
N ARG A 31 -20.65 -4.24 13.43
CA ARG A 31 -20.96 -3.24 12.38
C ARG A 31 -20.81 -3.75 10.94
N LEU A 32 -19.98 -4.78 10.70
CA LEU A 32 -19.72 -5.32 9.37
C LEU A 32 -20.79 -6.36 8.99
N PRO A 33 -21.26 -6.40 7.73
CA PRO A 33 -22.26 -7.36 7.26
C PRO A 33 -21.94 -8.82 7.57
N GLU A 34 -20.66 -9.20 7.45
CA GLU A 34 -20.16 -10.56 7.74
C GLU A 34 -20.16 -10.89 9.24
N LYS A 35 -20.19 -9.87 10.11
CA LYS A 35 -20.09 -10.02 11.57
C LYS A 35 -21.42 -9.84 12.29
N HIS A 36 -22.52 -9.64 11.57
CA HIS A 36 -23.87 -9.62 12.16
C HIS A 36 -24.88 -10.47 11.38
N ASP A 37 -24.36 -11.38 10.57
CA ASP A 37 -25.15 -12.27 9.72
C ASP A 37 -26.19 -11.51 8.88
N CYS A 38 -25.68 -10.57 8.07
CA CYS A 38 -26.53 -9.66 7.31
C CYS A 38 -27.39 -10.41 6.30
N GLU A 39 -28.71 -10.23 6.37
CA GLU A 39 -29.70 -10.83 5.45
C GLU A 39 -29.42 -10.53 3.96
N LYS A 40 -28.72 -9.44 3.66
CA LYS A 40 -28.38 -9.01 2.29
C LYS A 40 -26.90 -9.22 1.93
N LEU A 41 -26.17 -10.03 2.70
CA LEU A 41 -24.75 -10.30 2.47
C LEU A 41 -24.48 -10.88 1.08
N ASP A 42 -25.40 -11.69 0.56
CA ASP A 42 -25.32 -12.29 -0.78
C ASP A 42 -25.32 -11.28 -1.94
N LEU A 43 -25.79 -10.05 -1.71
CA LEU A 43 -25.74 -8.97 -2.71
C LEU A 43 -24.37 -8.27 -2.76
N VAL A 44 -23.51 -8.51 -1.77
CA VAL A 44 -22.25 -7.78 -1.54
C VAL A 44 -21.03 -8.64 -1.85
N ILE A 45 -21.14 -9.95 -1.68
CA ILE A 45 -20.05 -10.89 -1.92
C ILE A 45 -20.05 -11.32 -3.39
N SER A 46 -19.00 -10.96 -4.14
CA SER A 46 -18.80 -11.45 -5.50
C SER A 46 -18.82 -12.99 -5.51
N PRO A 47 -19.35 -13.66 -6.55
CA PRO A 47 -19.42 -15.13 -6.62
C PRO A 47 -18.08 -15.82 -6.31
N LEU A 48 -16.96 -15.16 -6.63
CA LEU A 48 -15.59 -15.63 -6.40
C LEU A 48 -15.16 -15.69 -4.92
N ALA A 49 -15.83 -14.95 -4.04
CA ALA A 49 -15.54 -14.97 -2.59
C ALA A 49 -16.38 -16.03 -1.84
N ARG A 50 -17.46 -16.53 -2.46
CA ARG A 50 -18.33 -17.60 -1.93
C ARG A 50 -17.64 -18.97 -1.90
N ASP A 51 -16.77 -19.25 -2.86
CA ASP A 51 -16.05 -20.53 -2.91
C ASP A 51 -14.98 -20.65 -1.82
N LYS A 52 -14.40 -19.53 -1.37
CA LYS A 52 -13.45 -19.53 -0.25
C LYS A 52 -14.11 -19.81 1.09
N SER A 53 -15.30 -19.28 1.36
CA SER A 53 -15.99 -19.53 2.64
C SER A 53 -16.52 -20.95 2.78
N LYS A 54 -16.94 -21.58 1.66
CA LYS A 54 -17.34 -22.99 1.63
C LYS A 54 -16.18 -23.95 1.90
N SER A 55 -14.98 -23.65 1.39
CA SER A 55 -13.81 -24.50 1.63
C SER A 55 -13.37 -24.49 3.10
N THR A 56 -13.56 -23.39 3.84
CA THR A 56 -13.24 -23.31 5.27
C THR A 56 -14.31 -23.98 6.13
N THR A 57 -15.59 -23.85 5.78
CA THR A 57 -16.70 -24.48 6.54
C THR A 57 -16.83 -25.98 6.32
N LEU A 58 -16.27 -26.53 5.23
CA LEU A 58 -16.24 -27.99 4.99
C LEU A 58 -15.17 -28.74 5.80
N LEU A 59 -14.17 -28.04 6.36
CA LEU A 59 -13.16 -28.65 7.23
C LEU A 59 -13.55 -28.67 8.72
N GLU A 60 -14.54 -27.87 9.12
CA GLU A 60 -15.04 -27.80 10.52
C GLU A 60 -16.30 -28.64 10.79
N LYS A 61 -16.90 -29.27 9.77
CA LYS A 61 -18.22 -29.92 9.87
C LYS A 61 -18.25 -31.46 9.82
N SER A 62 -17.11 -32.14 9.98
CA SER A 62 -17.09 -33.61 9.98
C SER A 62 -17.58 -34.28 11.27
N ASP A 63 -17.85 -33.53 12.34
CA ASP A 63 -17.93 -34.14 13.68
C ASP A 63 -19.33 -34.17 14.32
N GLU A 64 -20.39 -33.61 13.71
CA GLU A 64 -21.74 -33.67 14.32
C GLU A 64 -22.85 -33.86 13.27
N GLU A 65 -23.24 -35.13 13.05
CA GLU A 65 -24.40 -35.54 12.25
C GLU A 65 -25.60 -35.91 13.15
N GLY A 66 -26.75 -35.27 12.90
CA GLY A 66 -28.02 -35.55 13.60
C GLY A 66 -29.24 -34.83 13.00
N GLN A 67 -29.58 -35.16 11.75
CA GLN A 67 -30.90 -35.35 11.08
C GLN A 67 -32.23 -34.64 11.56
N PRO A 68 -33.29 -34.54 10.71
CA PRO A 68 -33.63 -33.44 9.78
C PRO A 68 -35.07 -32.85 10.00
N LYS A 69 -35.49 -31.82 9.22
CA LYS A 69 -36.83 -31.74 8.54
C LYS A 69 -37.16 -30.38 7.87
N GLU A 70 -37.38 -30.48 6.55
CA GLU A 70 -38.45 -29.93 5.68
C GLU A 70 -38.77 -28.41 5.49
N LYS A 71 -38.98 -28.11 4.19
CA LYS A 71 -39.41 -26.89 3.43
C LYS A 71 -40.88 -26.47 3.75
N PRO A 72 -41.59 -25.50 3.07
CA PRO A 72 -41.33 -24.71 1.84
C PRO A 72 -41.75 -23.19 1.91
N ARG A 73 -41.20 -22.29 1.08
CA ARG A 73 -41.66 -21.75 -0.24
C ARG A 73 -42.84 -20.75 -0.20
N SER A 74 -42.68 -19.67 -0.96
CA SER A 74 -43.66 -18.73 -1.58
C SER A 74 -43.31 -17.28 -1.19
N SER A 75 -43.43 -16.24 -1.99
CA SER A 75 -43.83 -16.02 -3.39
C SER A 75 -43.73 -14.48 -3.56
N ILE A 76 -43.01 -13.97 -4.57
CA ILE A 76 -43.58 -13.37 -5.80
C ILE A 76 -43.69 -11.83 -5.73
N ASP A 77 -43.34 -11.22 -6.86
CA ASP A 77 -43.59 -9.85 -7.33
C ASP A 77 -42.91 -8.71 -6.55
N GLY A 78 -42.02 -7.90 -7.14
CA GLY A 78 -42.04 -7.38 -8.51
C GLY A 78 -42.15 -5.87 -8.36
N LEU A 79 -41.19 -5.09 -8.88
CA LEU A 79 -41.44 -3.78 -9.52
C LEU A 79 -40.13 -3.16 -9.99
N ASN A 80 -40.09 -2.95 -11.31
CA ASN A 80 -39.15 -2.08 -12.01
C ASN A 80 -39.36 -0.63 -11.58
N HIS A 81 -38.26 0.08 -11.34
CA HIS A 81 -37.93 1.45 -11.78
C HIS A 81 -36.97 2.09 -10.77
N PHE A 82 -35.78 2.49 -11.20
CA PHE A 82 -35.40 3.91 -11.36
C PHE A 82 -33.88 4.03 -11.59
N ASN A 83 -33.48 4.25 -12.84
CA ASN A 83 -32.21 4.88 -13.16
C ASN A 83 -32.32 6.36 -12.79
N THR A 84 -31.43 6.86 -11.94
CA THR A 84 -30.66 8.12 -12.11
C THR A 84 -29.93 8.41 -10.80
N TRP A 85 -28.59 8.32 -10.82
CA TRP A 85 -27.75 8.79 -9.73
C TRP A 85 -27.67 10.33 -9.79
N ASP A 86 -28.55 11.01 -9.07
CA ASP A 86 -28.49 12.46 -8.89
C ASP A 86 -27.53 12.82 -7.74
N LYS A 87 -26.58 13.71 -8.04
CA LYS A 87 -25.50 14.17 -7.17
C LYS A 87 -25.86 15.55 -6.60
N SER A 88 -26.60 15.61 -5.49
CA SER A 88 -26.58 16.77 -4.56
C SER A 88 -27.56 16.60 -3.41
N ASN A 89 -27.09 16.50 -2.16
CA ASN A 89 -27.70 17.08 -0.93
C ASN A 89 -27.45 16.35 0.42
N ASP A 90 -26.34 15.66 0.62
CA ASP A 90 -26.01 15.25 2.00
C ASP A 90 -25.43 16.46 2.77
N SER A 91 -26.30 17.22 3.44
CA SER A 91 -25.91 18.25 4.40
C SER A 91 -25.34 17.61 5.67
N PHE A 92 -24.14 18.03 6.07
CA PHE A 92 -23.48 17.56 7.28
C PHE A 92 -23.88 18.44 8.47
N TYR A 93 -24.02 17.85 9.66
CA TYR A 93 -24.36 18.59 10.88
C TYR A 93 -23.17 18.61 11.84
N ALA A 94 -22.92 19.75 12.49
CA ALA A 94 -21.90 19.91 13.53
C ALA A 94 -22.51 20.56 14.77
N THR A 95 -22.03 20.17 15.96
CA THR A 95 -22.51 20.68 17.25
C THR A 95 -21.52 21.64 17.88
N GLY A 96 -22.00 22.81 18.29
CA GLY A 96 -21.22 23.80 19.03
C GLY A 96 -20.99 23.42 20.50
N PRO A 97 -20.09 24.14 21.22
CA PRO A 97 -19.81 23.91 22.65
C PRO A 97 -21.03 24.11 23.55
N ASP A 98 -22.02 24.85 23.08
CA ASP A 98 -23.31 25.15 23.69
C ASP A 98 -24.41 24.13 23.31
N GLY A 99 -24.07 23.10 22.53
CA GLY A 99 -24.99 22.03 22.14
C GLY A 99 -25.95 22.38 21.01
N GLN A 100 -25.84 23.56 20.39
CA GLN A 100 -26.65 23.90 19.21
C GLN A 100 -26.15 23.17 17.96
N ILE A 101 -27.08 22.59 17.20
CA ILE A 101 -26.80 21.85 15.97
C ILE A 101 -26.88 22.82 14.79
N PHE A 102 -25.77 22.97 14.07
CA PHE A 102 -25.71 23.77 12.86
C PHE A 102 -25.70 22.85 11.63
N SER A 103 -26.57 23.15 10.65
CA SER A 103 -26.48 22.52 9.33
C SER A 103 -25.33 23.16 8.57
N VAL A 104 -24.23 22.44 8.42
CA VAL A 104 -23.14 22.84 7.54
C VAL A 104 -23.49 22.30 6.15
N LYS A 105 -24.06 23.15 5.29
CA LYS A 105 -24.00 22.86 3.86
C LYS A 105 -22.52 22.66 3.53
N PRO A 106 -22.09 21.55 2.92
CA PRO A 106 -20.72 21.44 2.45
C PRO A 106 -20.54 22.64 1.52
N THR A 107 -19.80 23.65 1.99
CA THR A 107 -19.41 24.78 1.16
C THR A 107 -18.74 24.13 -0.01
N ARG A 108 -19.41 24.20 -1.17
CA ARG A 108 -19.00 23.64 -2.45
C ARG A 108 -17.49 23.76 -2.48
N LYS A 109 -16.76 22.65 -2.24
CA LYS A 109 -15.32 22.67 -1.94
C LYS A 109 -14.72 23.65 -2.93
N LYS A 110 -14.36 24.86 -2.47
CA LYS A 110 -13.78 25.81 -3.41
C LYS A 110 -12.51 25.09 -3.86
N ALA A 111 -12.21 25.13 -5.15
CA ALA A 111 -10.95 24.59 -5.65
C ALA A 111 -9.78 25.09 -4.78
N THR A 112 -9.89 26.28 -4.17
CA THR A 112 -8.97 26.83 -3.17
C THR A 112 -8.78 25.99 -1.90
N ASP A 113 -9.79 25.27 -1.39
CA ASP A 113 -9.66 24.47 -0.16
C ASP A 113 -9.06 23.08 -0.44
N GLN A 114 -9.29 22.52 -1.63
CA GLN A 114 -8.52 21.39 -2.13
C GLN A 114 -7.10 21.79 -2.54
N ILE A 115 -6.91 23.01 -3.06
CA ILE A 115 -5.59 23.58 -3.32
C ILE A 115 -4.88 23.86 -1.99
N PHE A 116 -5.55 24.38 -0.96
CA PHE A 116 -4.97 24.64 0.36
C PHE A 116 -4.69 23.34 1.14
N LEU A 117 -5.62 22.38 1.14
CA LEU A 117 -5.40 21.04 1.71
C LEU A 117 -4.48 20.16 0.87
N SER A 118 -4.25 20.46 -0.41
CA SER A 118 -3.16 19.83 -1.18
C SER A 118 -1.84 20.58 -1.01
N ILE A 119 -1.85 21.89 -0.73
CA ILE A 119 -0.68 22.69 -0.32
C ILE A 119 -0.19 22.23 1.07
N ILE A 120 -1.10 21.80 1.95
CA ILE A 120 -0.80 21.28 3.29
C ILE A 120 -0.72 19.74 3.31
N GLY A 121 -1.41 19.05 2.39
CA GLY A 121 -1.37 17.60 2.25
C GLY A 121 -0.24 17.16 1.33
N ASP A 122 0.79 16.54 1.90
CA ASP A 122 1.98 16.11 1.16
C ASP A 122 1.74 15.07 0.06
N SER A 123 0.55 14.46 -0.02
CA SER A 123 0.21 13.42 -0.99
C SER A 123 -0.86 13.88 -1.98
N PHE A 124 -0.64 13.61 -3.28
CA PHE A 124 -1.59 13.93 -4.34
C PHE A 124 -1.61 12.82 -5.39
N SER A 125 -2.73 12.70 -6.10
CA SER A 125 -2.90 11.73 -7.18
C SER A 125 -3.28 12.47 -8.45
N ILE A 126 -2.63 12.10 -9.56
CA ILE A 126 -2.85 12.70 -10.88
C ILE A 126 -4.03 12.02 -11.59
N GLY A 127 -4.31 10.75 -11.26
CA GLY A 127 -5.38 9.99 -11.91
C GLY A 127 -5.45 8.54 -11.43
N PRO A 128 -5.61 7.56 -12.35
CA PRO A 128 -5.49 6.15 -12.01
C PRO A 128 -4.14 5.85 -11.33
N GLU A 129 -4.12 4.93 -10.38
CA GLU A 129 -2.90 4.56 -9.64
C GLU A 129 -1.73 4.19 -10.55
N VAL A 130 -2.02 3.58 -11.70
CA VAL A 130 -1.00 3.25 -12.72
C VAL A 130 -0.28 4.51 -13.21
N VAL A 131 -0.98 5.64 -13.37
CA VAL A 131 -0.38 6.91 -13.78
C VAL A 131 0.56 7.43 -12.71
N ASP A 132 0.15 7.38 -11.45
CA ASP A 132 0.98 7.82 -10.32
C ASP A 132 2.28 6.99 -10.23
N ILE A 133 2.19 5.66 -10.46
CA ILE A 133 3.35 4.78 -10.48
C ILE A 133 4.24 5.07 -11.70
N LEU A 134 3.67 5.26 -12.89
CA LEU A 134 4.43 5.57 -14.11
C LEU A 134 5.14 6.92 -14.02
N VAL A 135 4.50 7.94 -13.47
CA VAL A 135 5.11 9.26 -13.23
C VAL A 135 6.25 9.14 -12.21
N GLY A 136 6.05 8.35 -11.14
CA GLY A 136 7.12 8.05 -10.18
C GLY A 136 8.32 7.33 -10.83
N LEU A 137 8.04 6.34 -11.68
CA LEU A 137 9.07 5.64 -12.43
C LEU A 137 9.82 6.58 -13.38
N LEU A 138 9.11 7.45 -14.08
CA LEU A 138 9.70 8.40 -15.03
C LEU A 138 10.61 9.40 -14.31
N ALA A 139 10.21 9.87 -13.12
CA ALA A 139 11.06 10.70 -12.27
C ALA A 139 12.36 9.97 -11.84
N LEU A 140 12.26 8.67 -11.52
CA LEU A 140 13.43 7.85 -11.21
C LEU A 140 14.32 7.63 -12.44
N ILE A 141 13.75 7.31 -13.60
CA ILE A 141 14.52 7.11 -14.84
C ILE A 141 15.24 8.40 -15.24
N PHE A 142 14.56 9.55 -15.17
CA PHE A 142 15.19 10.84 -15.44
C PHE A 142 16.34 11.12 -14.45
N SER A 143 16.12 10.79 -13.18
CA SER A 143 17.11 10.98 -12.13
C SER A 143 18.36 10.09 -12.28
N PHE A 144 18.21 8.86 -12.76
CA PHE A 144 19.28 7.86 -12.77
C PHE A 144 19.83 7.49 -14.15
N GLY A 145 18.99 7.49 -15.18
CA GLY A 145 19.40 7.24 -16.55
C GLY A 145 20.49 8.23 -16.98
N PHE A 146 20.38 9.49 -16.55
CA PHE A 146 21.39 10.51 -16.83
C PHE A 146 22.71 10.24 -16.09
N THR A 147 22.67 9.87 -14.81
CA THR A 147 23.89 9.72 -13.99
C THR A 147 24.64 8.42 -14.23
N ALA A 148 23.96 7.30 -14.46
CA ALA A 148 24.63 6.02 -14.71
C ALA A 148 25.41 6.03 -16.03
N VAL A 149 24.90 6.72 -17.04
CA VAL A 149 25.59 6.86 -18.32
C VAL A 149 26.77 7.84 -18.20
N VAL A 150 26.60 8.95 -17.48
CA VAL A 150 27.64 9.98 -17.35
C VAL A 150 28.76 9.58 -16.38
N ILE A 151 28.46 8.89 -15.28
CA ILE A 151 29.44 8.59 -14.21
C ILE A 151 30.07 7.19 -14.35
N SER A 152 29.32 6.18 -14.82
CA SER A 152 29.78 4.80 -14.78
C SER A 152 30.45 4.30 -16.07
N GLU A 153 30.61 5.18 -17.07
CA GLU A 153 31.13 4.87 -18.41
C GLU A 153 30.40 3.68 -19.08
N LEU A 154 29.14 3.45 -18.70
CA LEU A 154 28.36 2.32 -19.19
C LEU A 154 27.93 2.61 -20.63
N PRO A 155 28.22 1.74 -21.62
CA PRO A 155 27.79 1.97 -22.98
C PRO A 155 26.27 2.09 -23.07
N TRP A 156 25.79 3.00 -23.94
CA TRP A 156 24.37 3.28 -24.12
C TRP A 156 23.51 2.05 -24.43
N ILE A 157 24.10 0.99 -25.01
CA ILE A 157 23.40 -0.26 -25.30
C ILE A 157 22.86 -0.95 -24.02
N TYR A 158 23.50 -0.73 -22.86
CA TYR A 158 23.05 -1.30 -21.58
C TYR A 158 22.08 -0.41 -20.82
N ALA A 159 21.80 0.81 -21.31
CA ALA A 159 20.90 1.76 -20.63
C ALA A 159 19.48 1.20 -20.47
N GLY A 160 18.98 0.48 -21.48
CA GLY A 160 17.66 -0.16 -21.43
C GLY A 160 17.57 -1.23 -20.33
N PHE A 161 18.58 -2.10 -20.23
CA PHE A 161 18.65 -3.13 -19.17
C PHE A 161 18.73 -2.50 -17.79
N PHE A 162 19.52 -1.43 -17.66
CA PHE A 162 19.66 -0.69 -16.41
C PHE A 162 18.34 -0.04 -15.96
N VAL A 163 17.61 0.58 -16.88
CA VAL A 163 16.24 1.08 -16.63
C VAL A 163 15.31 -0.06 -16.21
N GLY A 164 15.43 -1.24 -16.84
CA GLY A 164 14.69 -2.44 -16.45
C GLY A 164 14.94 -2.87 -15.01
N ILE A 165 16.20 -2.84 -14.55
CA ILE A 165 16.57 -3.15 -13.16
C ILE A 165 15.93 -2.16 -12.18
N ILE A 166 16.02 -0.85 -12.47
CA ILE A 166 15.41 0.19 -11.62
C ILE A 166 13.90 0.02 -11.56
N ALA A 167 13.26 -0.19 -12.71
CA ALA A 167 11.82 -0.40 -12.79
C ALA A 167 11.40 -1.62 -11.96
N LEU A 168 12.09 -2.75 -12.14
CA LEU A 168 11.79 -3.98 -11.42
C LEU A 168 11.91 -3.80 -9.89
N SER A 169 12.96 -3.12 -9.42
CA SER A 169 13.15 -2.81 -8.01
C SER A 169 12.05 -1.88 -7.46
N PHE A 170 11.71 -0.82 -8.19
CA PHE A 170 10.68 0.13 -7.79
C PHE A 170 9.28 -0.50 -7.74
N PHE A 171 8.89 -1.21 -8.81
CA PHE A 171 7.62 -1.91 -8.87
C PHE A 171 7.56 -3.06 -7.87
N GLY A 172 8.63 -3.85 -7.75
CA GLY A 172 8.71 -4.96 -6.79
C GLY A 172 8.52 -4.49 -5.35
N ASN A 173 9.13 -3.34 -5.00
CA ASN A 173 8.96 -2.71 -3.71
C ASN A 173 7.49 -2.30 -3.45
N ILE A 174 6.84 -1.62 -4.39
CA ILE A 174 5.44 -1.17 -4.21
C ILE A 174 4.49 -2.37 -4.21
N TYR A 175 4.66 -3.28 -5.17
CA TYR A 175 3.76 -4.39 -5.40
C TYR A 175 3.82 -5.42 -4.28
N SER A 176 5.01 -5.72 -3.72
CA SER A 176 5.12 -6.63 -2.58
C SER A 176 4.38 -6.11 -1.35
N GLN A 177 4.49 -4.81 -1.05
CA GLN A 177 3.73 -4.18 0.03
C GLN A 177 2.22 -4.25 -0.23
N LYS A 178 1.80 -3.96 -1.47
CA LYS A 178 0.39 -4.01 -1.88
C LYS A 178 -0.19 -5.42 -1.82
N LEU A 179 0.58 -6.41 -2.27
CA LEU A 179 0.21 -7.82 -2.24
C LEU A 179 0.02 -8.29 -0.81
N LEU A 180 0.94 -7.92 0.09
CA LEU A 180 0.87 -8.30 1.50
C LEU A 180 -0.28 -7.57 2.22
N ALA A 181 -0.52 -6.29 1.92
CA ALA A 181 -1.69 -5.56 2.44
C ALA A 181 -3.01 -6.22 2.01
N LYS A 182 -3.11 -6.60 0.73
CA LYS A 182 -4.27 -7.31 0.19
C LYS A 182 -4.43 -8.70 0.81
N PHE A 183 -3.32 -9.40 1.08
CA PHE A 183 -3.35 -10.68 1.79
C PHE A 183 -3.95 -10.55 3.19
N PHE A 184 -3.68 -9.45 3.89
CA PHE A 184 -4.34 -9.11 5.16
C PHE A 184 -5.77 -8.56 5.01
N GLY A 185 -6.32 -8.48 3.78
CA GLY A 185 -7.68 -8.03 3.52
C GLY A 185 -7.84 -6.51 3.40
N TYR A 186 -6.74 -5.75 3.31
CA TYR A 186 -6.78 -4.29 3.24
C TYR A 186 -6.55 -3.78 1.83
N ASN A 187 -7.34 -2.77 1.45
CA ASN A 187 -7.08 -2.01 0.24
C ASN A 187 -5.93 -1.04 0.47
N SER A 188 -5.10 -0.89 -0.54
CA SER A 188 -3.99 0.06 -0.52
C SER A 188 -3.86 0.72 -1.87
N ARG A 189 -3.39 1.95 -1.87
CA ARG A 189 -3.19 2.76 -3.07
C ARG A 189 -1.85 3.45 -3.01
N TYR A 190 -1.06 3.32 -4.08
CA TYR A 190 0.12 4.14 -4.26
C TYR A 190 -0.27 5.57 -4.66
N VAL A 191 0.31 6.57 -4.00
CA VAL A 191 0.04 7.99 -4.23
C VAL A 191 1.37 8.74 -4.27
N LEU A 192 1.50 9.69 -5.21
CA LEU A 192 2.68 10.55 -5.28
C LEU A 192 2.71 11.54 -4.13
N THR A 193 3.91 11.92 -3.70
CA THR A 193 4.07 12.95 -2.67
C THR A 193 4.82 14.14 -3.23
N LYS A 194 4.36 15.35 -2.89
CA LYS A 194 5.02 16.61 -3.31
C LYS A 194 6.46 16.62 -2.85
N LEU A 195 6.67 16.31 -1.56
CA LEU A 195 8.00 16.17 -0.97
C LEU A 195 8.81 15.07 -1.65
N GLY A 196 8.20 13.92 -1.96
CA GLY A 196 8.90 12.80 -2.61
C GLY A 196 9.39 13.14 -4.01
N ILE A 197 8.53 13.74 -4.85
CA ILE A 197 8.91 14.20 -6.18
C ILE A 197 9.96 15.29 -6.09
N LEU A 198 9.75 16.30 -5.24
CA LEU A 198 10.70 17.41 -5.06
C LEU A 198 12.08 16.90 -4.63
N LEU A 199 12.13 16.02 -3.63
CA LEU A 199 13.38 15.41 -3.18
C LEU A 199 14.02 14.56 -4.28
N THR A 200 13.24 13.79 -5.03
CA THR A 200 13.76 12.98 -6.15
C THR A 200 14.36 13.84 -7.26
N LEU A 201 13.76 15.00 -7.54
CA LEU A 201 14.24 15.96 -8.54
C LEU A 201 15.47 16.74 -8.06
N ILE A 202 15.46 17.29 -6.85
CA ILE A 202 16.61 18.04 -6.29
C ILE A 202 17.81 17.10 -6.16
N MET A 203 17.59 15.90 -5.62
CA MET A 203 18.66 14.94 -5.40
C MET A 203 19.10 14.27 -6.70
N SER A 204 18.43 14.50 -7.83
CA SER A 204 18.89 14.08 -9.16
C SER A 204 20.27 14.64 -9.52
N ILE A 205 20.61 15.82 -8.98
CA ILE A 205 21.88 16.52 -9.24
C ILE A 205 22.94 16.10 -8.21
N SER A 206 22.52 15.50 -7.09
CA SER A 206 23.40 15.08 -6.00
C SER A 206 23.92 13.65 -6.22
N PRO A 207 25.16 13.34 -5.77
CA PRO A 207 25.64 11.95 -5.71
C PRO A 207 24.87 11.12 -4.65
N ILE A 208 24.32 11.77 -3.63
CA ILE A 208 23.41 11.16 -2.65
C ILE A 208 21.99 11.38 -3.15
N LYS A 209 21.34 10.30 -3.57
CA LYS A 209 20.07 10.40 -4.28
C LYS A 209 18.92 9.92 -3.41
N PHE A 210 17.81 10.66 -3.43
CA PHE A 210 16.58 10.30 -2.74
C PHE A 210 15.57 9.71 -3.73
N LEU A 211 15.23 8.42 -3.61
CA LEU A 211 14.52 7.62 -4.62
C LEU A 211 13.09 7.24 -4.22
N ARG A 212 12.29 8.20 -3.74
CA ARG A 212 10.91 7.86 -3.37
C ARG A 212 9.92 8.98 -3.75
N PRO A 213 9.38 8.94 -4.98
CA PRO A 213 8.44 9.94 -5.47
C PRO A 213 7.04 9.84 -4.83
N GLY A 214 6.76 8.78 -4.08
CA GLY A 214 5.44 8.55 -3.49
C GLY A 214 5.42 7.50 -2.39
N ALA A 215 4.24 7.30 -1.80
CA ALA A 215 4.01 6.43 -0.67
C ALA A 215 2.81 5.51 -0.91
N LEU A 216 2.84 4.33 -0.29
CA LEU A 216 1.68 3.44 -0.23
C LEU A 216 0.78 3.89 0.91
N VAL A 217 -0.45 4.26 0.58
CA VAL A 217 -1.46 4.69 1.55
C VAL A 217 -2.42 3.55 1.81
N ILE A 218 -2.63 3.24 3.10
CA ILE A 218 -3.62 2.28 3.59
C ILE A 218 -4.65 3.08 4.41
N PRO A 219 -5.87 3.32 3.89
CA PRO A 219 -6.85 4.16 4.58
C PRO A 219 -7.20 3.62 5.96
N GLU A 220 -7.41 2.31 6.06
CA GLU A 220 -7.81 1.61 7.28
C GLU A 220 -6.62 1.16 8.16
N HIS A 221 -5.44 1.76 8.01
CA HIS A 221 -4.23 1.35 8.75
C HIS A 221 -4.39 1.35 10.29
N TYR A 222 -5.32 2.14 10.84
CA TYR A 222 -5.62 2.21 12.27
C TYR A 222 -6.33 0.96 12.82
N LEU A 223 -6.89 0.11 11.95
CA LEU A 223 -7.51 -1.17 12.34
C LEU A 223 -6.51 -2.32 12.36
N MET A 224 -5.32 -2.10 11.81
CA MET A 224 -4.30 -3.12 11.62
C MET A 224 -3.40 -3.23 12.85
N SER A 225 -2.97 -4.45 13.18
CA SER A 225 -1.99 -4.66 14.25
C SER A 225 -0.64 -4.03 13.89
N GLN A 226 0.14 -3.65 14.91
CA GLN A 226 1.49 -3.13 14.67
C GLN A 226 2.38 -4.13 13.91
N LYS A 227 2.18 -5.43 14.15
CA LYS A 227 2.89 -6.51 13.46
C LYS A 227 2.59 -6.53 11.96
N GLU A 228 1.33 -6.49 11.57
CA GLU A 228 0.93 -6.48 10.16
C GLU A 228 1.46 -5.23 9.42
N LEU A 229 1.32 -4.04 10.03
CA LEU A 229 1.87 -2.80 9.48
C LEU A 229 3.39 -2.88 9.33
N GLY A 230 4.08 -3.44 10.32
CA GLY A 230 5.51 -3.64 10.30
C GLY A 230 5.95 -4.60 9.20
N MET A 231 5.24 -5.73 9.01
CA MET A 231 5.52 -6.68 7.93
C MET A 231 5.31 -6.06 6.55
N ILE A 232 4.20 -5.31 6.35
CA ILE A 232 3.98 -4.53 5.11
C ILE A 232 5.09 -3.51 4.92
N GLY A 233 5.51 -2.82 5.98
CA GLY A 233 6.59 -1.84 5.90
C GLY A 233 7.92 -2.47 5.46
N ALA A 234 8.23 -3.66 5.96
CA ALA A 234 9.52 -4.32 5.73
C ALA A 234 9.63 -5.09 4.40
N ILE A 235 8.54 -5.69 3.90
CA ILE A 235 8.60 -6.66 2.79
C ILE A 235 9.23 -6.09 1.51
N GLY A 236 8.95 -4.83 1.18
CA GLY A 236 9.50 -4.16 0.00
C GLY A 236 11.02 -3.96 0.10
N SER A 237 11.50 -3.53 1.28
CA SER A 237 12.94 -3.38 1.54
C SER A 237 13.65 -4.74 1.56
N VAL A 238 13.03 -5.77 2.14
CA VAL A 238 13.58 -7.14 2.12
C VAL A 238 13.77 -7.61 0.68
N LEU A 239 12.74 -7.46 -0.18
CA LEU A 239 12.82 -7.84 -1.59
C LEU A 239 13.97 -7.11 -2.30
N ASN A 240 14.12 -5.81 -2.08
CA ASN A 240 15.20 -5.03 -2.68
C ASN A 240 16.59 -5.40 -2.16
N ILE A 241 16.73 -5.69 -0.87
CA ILE A 241 17.98 -6.21 -0.29
C ILE A 241 18.32 -7.56 -0.94
N THR A 242 17.35 -8.46 -1.08
CA THR A 242 17.55 -9.76 -1.74
C THR A 242 18.01 -9.59 -3.19
N MET A 243 17.33 -8.73 -3.96
CA MET A 243 17.73 -8.42 -5.34
C MET A 243 19.15 -7.83 -5.40
N ALA A 244 19.48 -6.91 -4.47
CA ALA A 244 20.80 -6.29 -4.43
C ALA A 244 21.91 -7.29 -4.09
N SER A 245 21.67 -8.22 -3.17
CA SER A 245 22.62 -9.30 -2.84
C SER A 245 22.85 -10.22 -4.05
N ILE A 246 21.79 -10.57 -4.79
CA ILE A 246 21.89 -11.35 -6.03
C ILE A 246 22.74 -10.59 -7.06
N TYR A 247 22.52 -9.28 -7.20
CA TYR A 247 23.28 -8.46 -8.14
C TYR A 247 24.75 -8.26 -7.75
N ILE A 248 25.08 -8.15 -6.46
CA ILE A 248 26.48 -8.17 -6.01
C ILE A 248 27.14 -9.50 -6.40
N PHE A 249 26.46 -10.62 -6.13
CA PHE A 249 26.97 -11.94 -6.48
C PHE A 249 27.19 -12.08 -8.00
N LEU A 250 26.24 -11.67 -8.82
CA LEU A 250 26.37 -11.67 -10.28
C LEU A 250 27.47 -10.73 -10.78
N GLY A 251 27.58 -9.54 -10.19
CA GLY A 251 28.62 -8.57 -10.51
C GLY A 251 30.03 -9.09 -10.19
N TRP A 252 30.17 -9.90 -9.13
CA TRP A 252 31.42 -10.57 -8.78
C TRP A 252 31.69 -11.82 -9.64
N LEU A 253 30.65 -12.57 -10.01
CA LEU A 253 30.78 -13.84 -10.75
C LEU A 253 31.10 -13.64 -12.25
N LEU A 254 30.58 -12.58 -12.88
CA LEU A 254 30.64 -12.41 -14.32
C LEU A 254 31.99 -11.84 -14.79
N PRO A 255 32.68 -12.49 -15.75
CA PRO A 255 33.99 -12.05 -16.23
C PRO A 255 33.93 -10.85 -17.21
N PHE A 256 32.72 -10.41 -17.58
CA PHE A 256 32.53 -9.32 -18.53
C PHE A 256 32.39 -7.99 -17.78
N PRO A 257 33.37 -7.07 -17.86
CA PRO A 257 33.44 -5.91 -16.97
C PRO A 257 32.24 -4.96 -17.12
N GLN A 258 31.70 -4.81 -18.33
CA GLN A 258 30.53 -3.95 -18.57
C GLN A 258 29.25 -4.55 -17.95
N ILE A 259 29.07 -5.86 -18.05
CA ILE A 259 27.91 -6.57 -17.49
C ILE A 259 28.03 -6.64 -15.97
N ALA A 260 29.23 -6.88 -15.45
CA ALA A 260 29.53 -6.81 -14.02
C ALA A 260 29.19 -5.41 -13.45
N LYS A 261 29.65 -4.34 -14.11
CA LYS A 261 29.30 -2.95 -13.74
C LYS A 261 27.80 -2.69 -13.78
N LEU A 262 27.08 -3.25 -14.76
CA LEU A 262 25.61 -3.13 -14.83
C LEU A 262 24.94 -3.71 -13.57
N PHE A 263 25.32 -4.91 -13.15
CA PHE A 263 24.77 -5.54 -11.95
C PHE A 263 25.20 -4.83 -10.66
N LEU A 264 26.47 -4.43 -10.52
CA LEU A 264 26.95 -3.67 -9.36
C LEU A 264 26.22 -2.34 -9.20
N ASN A 265 26.00 -1.60 -10.30
CA ASN A 265 25.16 -0.42 -10.30
C ASN A 265 23.71 -0.77 -9.92
N GLY A 266 23.16 -1.86 -10.45
CA GLY A 266 21.84 -2.37 -10.05
C GLY A 266 21.72 -2.62 -8.54
N ALA A 267 22.73 -3.24 -7.92
CA ALA A 267 22.78 -3.50 -6.49
C ALA A 267 22.81 -2.20 -5.67
N PHE A 268 23.60 -1.23 -6.11
CA PHE A 268 23.65 0.10 -5.51
C PHE A 268 22.27 0.77 -5.50
N PHE A 269 21.50 0.71 -6.60
CA PHE A 269 20.17 1.32 -6.63
C PHE A 269 19.12 0.57 -5.82
N CYS A 270 19.10 -0.75 -5.90
CA CYS A 270 18.15 -1.55 -5.12
C CYS A 270 18.33 -1.31 -3.61
N SER A 271 19.58 -1.24 -3.15
CA SER A 271 19.89 -0.96 -1.74
C SER A 271 19.57 0.47 -1.33
N GLN A 272 19.72 1.47 -2.21
CA GLN A 272 19.25 2.84 -1.95
C GLN A 272 17.72 2.93 -1.79
N ILE A 273 16.96 2.27 -2.68
CA ILE A 273 15.49 2.24 -2.59
C ILE A 273 15.05 1.56 -1.29
N ALA A 274 15.71 0.46 -0.90
CA ALA A 274 15.48 -0.21 0.37
C ALA A 274 15.76 0.69 1.57
N LEU A 275 16.93 1.34 1.59
CA LEU A 275 17.38 2.21 2.68
C LEU A 275 16.41 3.37 2.91
N ILE A 276 16.01 4.06 1.84
CA ILE A 276 15.08 5.21 1.93
C ILE A 276 13.71 4.76 2.42
N SER A 277 13.26 3.58 1.99
CA SER A 277 12.00 3.01 2.43
C SER A 277 11.97 2.67 3.93
N LEU A 278 13.14 2.51 4.55
CA LEU A 278 13.32 2.23 5.97
C LEU A 278 13.51 3.49 6.82
N ILE A 279 13.59 4.68 6.24
CA ILE A 279 13.71 5.92 7.03
C ILE A 279 12.47 6.07 7.93
N PRO A 280 12.62 6.24 9.26
CA PRO A 280 11.51 6.27 10.21
C PRO A 280 10.79 7.64 10.27
N ILE A 281 10.48 8.23 9.11
CA ILE A 281 9.77 9.52 8.98
C ILE A 281 8.29 9.28 8.64
N SER A 282 7.43 10.25 8.95
CA SER A 282 6.01 10.19 8.57
C SER A 282 5.83 10.06 7.06
N GLY A 283 4.97 9.14 6.62
CA GLY A 283 4.77 8.82 5.19
C GLY A 283 5.68 7.72 4.64
N PHE A 284 6.68 7.27 5.41
CA PHE A 284 7.60 6.19 5.01
C PHE A 284 7.25 4.89 5.73
N SER A 285 7.46 3.77 5.03
CA SER A 285 7.25 2.42 5.57
C SER A 285 8.12 2.13 6.80
N GLY A 286 9.31 2.74 6.89
CA GLY A 286 10.22 2.61 8.02
C GLY A 286 9.61 2.99 9.37
N LYS A 287 8.66 3.94 9.40
CA LYS A 287 7.95 4.33 10.62
C LYS A 287 7.10 3.18 11.18
N TRP A 288 6.51 2.36 10.32
CA TRP A 288 5.74 1.19 10.74
C TRP A 288 6.66 0.08 11.27
N VAL A 289 7.78 -0.17 10.59
CA VAL A 289 8.78 -1.14 11.03
C VAL A 289 9.38 -0.72 12.38
N ALA A 290 9.71 0.57 12.56
CA ALA A 290 10.25 1.11 13.81
C ALA A 290 9.32 0.85 15.00
N LYS A 291 8.01 1.05 14.82
CA LYS A 291 7.02 0.83 15.87
C LYS A 291 6.84 -0.64 16.23
N TRP A 292 6.99 -1.52 15.25
CA TRP A 292 6.82 -2.96 15.44
C TRP A 292 8.07 -3.65 16.00
N ASN A 293 9.21 -3.46 15.33
CA ASN A 293 10.46 -4.16 15.61
C ASN A 293 11.66 -3.28 15.20
N LEU A 294 12.15 -2.50 16.16
CA LEU A 294 13.30 -1.62 15.99
C LEU A 294 14.61 -2.38 15.67
N PRO A 295 14.93 -3.53 16.31
CA PRO A 295 16.08 -4.34 15.92
C PRO A 295 16.07 -4.78 14.45
N LEU A 296 14.91 -5.20 13.94
CA LEU A 296 14.74 -5.55 12.52
C LEU A 296 14.95 -4.33 11.62
N LEU A 297 14.45 -3.16 12.01
CA LEU A 297 14.69 -1.94 11.25
C LEU A 297 16.19 -1.63 11.13
N ILE A 298 16.88 -1.67 12.26
CA ILE A 298 18.32 -1.37 12.33
C ILE A 298 19.11 -2.39 11.49
N SER A 299 18.78 -3.68 11.58
CA SER A 299 19.48 -4.70 10.79
C SER A 299 19.30 -4.49 9.28
N LEU A 300 18.08 -4.19 8.83
CA LEU A 300 17.80 -3.92 7.41
C LEU A 300 18.51 -2.65 6.91
N ILE A 301 18.61 -1.61 7.75
CA ILE A 301 19.37 -0.38 7.43
C ILE A 301 20.86 -0.69 7.30
N ILE A 302 21.44 -1.41 8.27
CA ILE A 302 22.86 -1.79 8.25
C ILE A 302 23.18 -2.63 7.01
N ILE A 303 22.36 -3.64 6.71
CA ILE A 303 22.53 -4.49 5.53
C ILE A 303 22.48 -3.65 4.25
N SER A 304 21.52 -2.73 4.15
CA SER A 304 21.42 -1.84 2.98
C SER A 304 22.67 -0.98 2.81
N ILE A 305 23.20 -0.41 3.90
CA ILE A 305 24.44 0.40 3.88
C ILE A 305 25.65 -0.47 3.51
N MET A 306 25.76 -1.68 4.04
CA MET A 306 26.84 -2.62 3.69
C MET A 306 26.83 -2.98 2.21
N ILE A 307 25.65 -3.20 1.61
CA ILE A 307 25.51 -3.46 0.17
C ILE A 307 25.88 -2.23 -0.66
N ILE A 308 25.49 -1.02 -0.24
CA ILE A 308 25.90 0.24 -0.89
C ILE A 308 27.43 0.35 -0.90
N ILE A 309 28.07 0.17 0.25
CA ILE A 309 29.53 0.25 0.37
C ILE A 309 30.20 -0.85 -0.45
N GLY A 310 29.73 -2.09 -0.35
CA GLY A 310 30.26 -3.24 -1.11
C GLY A 310 30.15 -3.05 -2.62
N SER A 311 29.02 -2.53 -3.12
CA SER A 311 28.84 -2.24 -4.55
C SER A 311 29.74 -1.12 -5.05
N ILE A 312 30.00 -0.07 -4.25
CA ILE A 312 30.99 0.97 -4.60
C ILE A 312 32.40 0.39 -4.61
N ILE A 313 32.79 -0.34 -3.57
CA ILE A 313 34.14 -0.91 -3.45
C ILE A 313 34.43 -1.86 -4.61
N LEU A 314 33.51 -2.80 -4.91
CA LEU A 314 33.66 -3.72 -6.03
C LEU A 314 33.61 -3.01 -7.39
N GLY A 315 32.83 -1.92 -7.51
CA GLY A 315 32.75 -1.11 -8.72
C GLY A 315 34.01 -0.29 -8.99
N VAL A 316 34.69 0.19 -7.94
CA VAL A 316 35.91 1.01 -8.03
C VAL A 316 37.17 0.15 -8.13
N LEU A 317 37.28 -0.92 -7.33
CA LEU A 317 38.48 -1.76 -7.29
C LEU A 317 38.64 -2.65 -8.53
N GLY A 318 37.61 -2.74 -9.39
CA GLY A 318 37.60 -3.67 -10.52
C GLY A 318 37.49 -5.10 -10.03
N SER A 319 36.80 -5.94 -10.80
CA SER A 319 36.77 -7.38 -10.57
C SER A 319 38.19 -7.92 -10.40
N PRO A 320 38.56 -8.57 -9.26
CA PRO A 320 39.88 -9.15 -9.06
C PRO A 320 40.09 -10.45 -9.88
N ILE A 321 39.27 -10.67 -10.91
CA ILE A 321 39.31 -11.87 -11.73
C ILE A 321 39.70 -11.40 -13.14
N PHE A 322 40.96 -11.72 -13.46
CA PHE A 322 41.80 -11.33 -14.60
C PHE A 322 42.65 -10.08 -14.41
#